data_AF-A0A518U9A6-F1
#
_entry.id   AF-A0A518U9A6-F1
#
_cell.length_a   1.000
_cell.length_b   1.000
_cell.length_c   1.000
_cell.angle_alpha   90.00
_cell.angle_beta   90.00
_cell.angle_gamma   90.00
#
_symmetry.space_group_name_H-M   'P 1'
#
loop_
_entity.id
_entity.type
_entity.pdbx_description
1 polymer ?
#
loop_
_entity_poly.entity_id
_entity_poly.type
_entity_poly.pdbx_seq_one_letter_code
_entity_poly.pdbx_strand_id
1 'polypeptide(L)'
;MHRWLGLLLLALLGGARADEQVMVCYGYGCAHQAPALFADSQLDPLLARLGTAHDGVDERRLLAEAVGQLYGWAGQQTPIHADRGGNYADEGRRGSMDCIDHSLTTTRLLTMLANRGGLHFHHVIARVLRTRGMIFEHYSAAIAESGEGARRYAVDSWFVDNGKPAVILPLDEWMDGGGPDV
;
A
#
# COMPACT_ATOMS: atom_id res chain seq x y z
N MET A 1 -24.27 -17.83 54.91
CA MET A 1 -23.11 -18.30 54.12
C MET A 1 -23.47 -18.21 52.64
N HIS A 2 -22.58 -17.61 51.85
CA HIS A 2 -22.44 -17.73 50.39
C HIS A 2 -23.52 -17.13 49.49
N ARG A 3 -23.43 -15.81 49.22
CA ARG A 3 -23.88 -15.22 47.93
C ARG A 3 -23.03 -14.00 47.56
N TRP A 4 -21.71 -14.17 47.52
CA TRP A 4 -20.74 -13.15 47.08
C TRP A 4 -19.67 -13.80 46.19
N LEU A 5 -20.09 -14.59 45.20
CA LEU A 5 -19.19 -15.11 44.16
C LEU A 5 -19.96 -15.20 42.86
N GLY A 6 -19.83 -14.18 42.01
CA GLY A 6 -20.42 -14.22 40.68
C GLY A 6 -20.47 -12.86 40.01
N LEU A 7 -19.35 -12.13 39.97
CA LEU A 7 -19.24 -10.91 39.15
C LEU A 7 -17.78 -10.55 38.81
N LEU A 8 -16.88 -11.53 38.71
CA LEU A 8 -15.47 -11.31 38.36
C LEU A 8 -15.00 -12.31 37.29
N LEU A 9 -15.62 -12.28 36.11
CA LEU A 9 -15.20 -13.09 34.96
C LEU A 9 -15.53 -12.40 33.62
N LEU A 10 -15.22 -11.11 33.51
CA LEU A 10 -15.45 -10.33 32.27
C LEU A 10 -14.26 -9.45 31.87
N ALA A 11 -13.04 -9.81 32.28
CA ALA A 11 -11.85 -8.97 32.07
C ALA A 11 -10.67 -9.66 31.35
N LEU A 12 -10.93 -10.61 30.43
CA LEU A 12 -9.88 -11.24 29.62
C LEU A 12 -10.27 -11.47 28.15
N LEU A 13 -11.15 -10.63 27.59
CA LEU A 13 -11.20 -10.47 26.12
C LEU A 13 -10.08 -9.50 25.74
N GLY A 14 -8.82 -9.99 25.81
CA GLY A 14 -7.73 -9.34 25.10
C GLY A 14 -8.14 -9.24 23.64
N GLY A 15 -8.20 -8.01 23.11
CA GLY A 15 -8.71 -7.75 21.78
C GLY A 15 -7.86 -8.47 20.74
N ALA A 16 -8.32 -9.64 20.29
CA ALA A 16 -7.88 -10.21 19.03
C ALA A 16 -8.36 -9.21 17.97
N ARG A 17 -7.43 -8.41 17.45
CA ARG A 17 -7.68 -7.70 16.21
C ARG A 17 -7.74 -8.76 15.12
N ALA A 18 -8.72 -8.64 14.24
CA ALA A 18 -8.86 -9.58 13.14
C ALA A 18 -7.78 -9.28 12.10
N ASP A 19 -7.31 -10.33 11.42
CA ASP A 19 -6.43 -10.18 10.25
C ASP A 19 -7.07 -9.18 9.27
N GLU A 20 -6.26 -8.26 8.75
CA GLU A 20 -6.73 -7.33 7.72
C GLU A 20 -6.79 -8.06 6.38
N GLN A 21 -7.81 -7.77 5.59
CA GLN A 21 -7.96 -8.30 4.24
C GLN A 21 -7.98 -7.16 3.23
N VAL A 22 -7.10 -7.24 2.23
CA VAL A 22 -7.11 -6.31 1.09
C VAL A 22 -7.27 -7.08 -0.21
N MET A 23 -8.22 -6.65 -1.03
CA MET A 23 -8.36 -7.17 -2.40
C MET A 23 -7.24 -6.60 -3.27
N VAL A 24 -6.39 -7.47 -3.81
CA VAL A 24 -5.36 -7.11 -4.79
C VAL A 24 -5.91 -7.31 -6.20
N CYS A 25 -5.68 -6.32 -7.07
CA CYS A 25 -6.03 -6.38 -8.50
C CYS A 25 -4.88 -7.02 -9.30
N TYR A 26 -5.19 -7.72 -10.39
CA TYR A 26 -4.21 -8.17 -11.39
C TYR A 26 -4.88 -8.49 -12.73
N GLY A 27 -4.07 -8.74 -13.75
CA GLY A 27 -4.55 -9.13 -15.08
C GLY A 27 -4.96 -7.96 -15.96
N TYR A 28 -4.45 -6.77 -15.67
CA TYR A 28 -4.65 -5.48 -16.34
C TYR A 28 -6.07 -4.93 -16.18
N GLY A 29 -6.18 -3.65 -15.84
CA GLY A 29 -7.46 -2.99 -15.62
C GLY A 29 -8.28 -3.55 -14.46
N CYS A 30 -7.65 -4.23 -13.50
CA CYS A 30 -8.29 -4.98 -12.40
C CYS A 30 -9.27 -6.06 -12.89
N ALA A 31 -8.92 -6.74 -13.99
CA ALA A 31 -9.72 -7.84 -14.54
C ALA A 31 -9.94 -8.98 -13.53
N HIS A 32 -8.98 -9.20 -12.63
CA HIS A 32 -9.07 -10.18 -11.57
C HIS A 32 -8.76 -9.55 -10.21
N GLN A 33 -9.37 -10.12 -9.16
CA GLN A 33 -9.09 -9.75 -7.79
C GLN A 33 -8.86 -11.00 -6.93
N ALA A 34 -7.92 -10.91 -6.00
CA ALA A 34 -7.66 -11.95 -5.00
C ALA A 34 -7.56 -11.30 -3.60
N PRO A 35 -8.05 -11.96 -2.54
CA PRO A 35 -7.83 -11.46 -1.18
C PRO A 35 -6.38 -11.75 -0.76
N ALA A 36 -5.70 -10.75 -0.21
CA ALA A 36 -4.48 -10.92 0.57
C ALA A 36 -4.79 -10.66 2.04
N LEU A 37 -4.38 -11.60 2.90
CA LEU A 37 -4.54 -11.49 4.35
C LEU A 37 -3.24 -10.96 4.96
N PHE A 38 -3.38 -10.05 5.92
CA PHE A 38 -2.29 -9.47 6.69
C PHE A 38 -2.56 -9.67 8.17
N ALA A 39 -1.82 -10.60 8.77
CA ALA A 39 -1.96 -10.89 10.18
C ALA A 39 -1.38 -9.76 11.03
N ASP A 40 -1.89 -9.59 12.25
CA ASP A 40 -1.33 -8.62 13.21
C ASP A 40 0.15 -8.89 13.50
N SER A 41 0.56 -10.16 13.52
CA SER A 41 1.97 -10.53 13.69
C SER A 41 2.88 -10.01 12.56
N GLN A 42 2.33 -9.70 11.39
CA GLN A 42 3.01 -9.03 10.29
C GLN A 42 2.87 -7.51 10.37
N LEU A 43 1.66 -7.02 10.65
CA LEU A 43 1.35 -5.59 10.62
C LEU A 43 1.94 -4.84 11.82
N ASP A 44 1.90 -5.38 13.02
CA ASP A 44 2.40 -4.72 14.23
C ASP A 44 3.88 -4.30 14.12
N PRO A 45 4.83 -5.17 13.76
CA PRO A 45 6.22 -4.75 13.58
C PRO A 45 6.40 -3.78 12.41
N LEU A 46 5.60 -3.90 11.35
CA LEU A 46 5.63 -2.99 10.21
C LEU A 46 5.15 -1.58 10.61
N LEU A 47 4.05 -1.48 11.38
CA LEU A 47 3.51 -0.24 11.92
C LEU A 47 4.44 0.38 12.95
N ALA A 48 5.05 -0.43 13.82
CA ALA A 48 6.06 0.04 14.77
C ALA A 48 7.26 0.68 14.04
N ARG A 49 7.71 0.09 12.93
CA ARG A 49 8.74 0.68 12.07
C ARG A 49 8.27 1.98 11.41
N LEU A 50 7.05 2.04 10.88
CA LEU A 50 6.51 3.30 10.32
C LEU A 50 6.45 4.41 11.39
N GLY A 51 6.10 4.06 12.63
CA GLY A 51 6.05 4.97 13.77
C GLY A 51 7.41 5.53 14.21
N THR A 52 8.53 5.07 13.66
CA THR A 52 9.85 5.69 13.90
C THR A 52 10.14 6.87 12.97
N ALA A 53 9.25 7.19 12.02
CA ALA A 53 9.41 8.37 11.17
C ALA A 53 9.41 9.65 12.01
N HIS A 54 10.40 10.52 11.81
CA HIS A 54 10.49 11.80 12.52
C HIS A 54 9.95 12.97 11.71
N ASP A 55 9.84 12.83 10.39
CA ASP A 55 9.27 13.81 9.49
C ASP A 55 8.64 13.13 8.25
N GLY A 56 8.09 13.95 7.35
CA GLY A 56 7.49 13.44 6.12
C GLY A 56 8.49 12.80 5.15
N VAL A 57 9.77 13.18 5.16
CA VAL A 57 10.80 12.55 4.32
C VAL A 57 11.05 11.13 4.81
N ASP A 58 11.24 10.96 6.12
CA ASP A 58 11.41 9.66 6.76
C ASP A 58 10.19 8.77 6.56
N GLU A 59 8.98 9.31 6.73
CA GLU A 59 7.74 8.55 6.53
C GLU A 59 7.66 8.03 5.10
N ARG A 60 7.96 8.83 4.08
CA ARG A 60 7.93 8.36 2.69
C ARG A 60 8.96 7.25 2.45
N ARG A 61 10.18 7.36 2.99
CA ARG A 61 11.20 6.30 2.85
C ARG A 61 10.72 4.98 3.47
N LEU A 62 10.19 5.04 4.69
CA LEU A 62 9.69 3.86 5.40
C LEU A 62 8.41 3.30 4.75
N LEU A 63 7.55 4.17 4.23
CA LEU A 63 6.33 3.81 3.53
C LEU A 63 6.63 3.09 2.20
N ALA A 64 7.64 3.53 1.46
CA ALA A 64 8.09 2.85 0.25
C ALA A 64 8.47 1.38 0.54
N GLU A 65 9.28 1.15 1.59
CA GLU A 65 9.66 -0.19 2.04
C GLU A 65 8.44 -1.00 2.53
N ALA A 66 7.52 -0.36 3.26
CA ALA A 66 6.31 -0.99 3.77
C ALA A 66 5.38 -1.45 2.65
N VAL A 67 5.14 -0.61 1.64
CA VAL A 67 4.34 -0.98 0.46
C VAL A 67 4.96 -2.17 -0.25
N GLY A 68 6.29 -2.16 -0.47
CA GLY A 68 6.99 -3.30 -1.05
C GLY A 68 6.80 -4.57 -0.24
N GLN A 69 6.97 -4.51 1.08
CA GLN A 69 6.78 -5.66 1.96
C GLN A 69 5.33 -6.20 1.93
N LEU A 70 4.32 -5.33 1.90
CA LEU A 70 2.92 -5.72 1.77
C LEU A 70 2.65 -6.43 0.43
N TYR A 71 3.20 -5.92 -0.67
CA TYR A 71 3.13 -6.60 -1.97
C TYR A 71 3.81 -7.97 -1.94
N GLY A 72 4.95 -8.10 -1.28
CA GLY A 72 5.64 -9.38 -1.12
C GLY A 72 4.82 -10.42 -0.35
N TRP A 73 4.17 -10.01 0.74
CA TRP A 73 3.24 -10.89 1.48
C TRP A 73 1.99 -11.23 0.68
N ALA A 74 1.45 -10.28 -0.09
CA ALA A 74 0.35 -10.55 -1.00
C ALA A 74 0.76 -11.50 -2.14
N GLY A 75 1.98 -11.38 -2.66
CA GLY A 75 2.55 -12.29 -3.66
C GLY A 75 2.66 -13.72 -3.18
N GLN A 76 2.98 -13.94 -1.89
CA GLN A 76 3.01 -15.29 -1.30
C GLN A 76 1.64 -16.00 -1.33
N GLN A 77 0.55 -15.23 -1.42
CA GLN A 77 -0.83 -15.71 -1.29
C GLN A 77 -1.59 -15.66 -2.62
N THR A 78 -1.08 -14.92 -3.61
CA THR A 78 -1.82 -14.60 -4.83
C THR A 78 -0.93 -14.70 -6.07
N PRO A 79 -1.50 -14.70 -7.30
CA PRO A 79 -0.70 -14.78 -8.52
C PRO A 79 0.30 -13.64 -8.73
N ILE A 80 0.16 -12.50 -8.02
CA ILE A 80 0.98 -11.31 -8.23
C ILE A 80 2.47 -11.48 -7.86
N HIS A 81 2.88 -12.63 -7.29
CA HIS A 81 4.32 -12.94 -7.16
C HIS A 81 5.04 -12.98 -8.50
N ALA A 82 4.30 -13.21 -9.60
CA ALA A 82 4.86 -13.22 -10.94
C ALA A 82 5.11 -11.79 -11.46
N ASP A 83 4.45 -10.78 -10.92
CA ASP A 83 4.50 -9.39 -11.39
C ASP A 83 5.93 -8.81 -11.46
N ARG A 84 6.22 -8.11 -12.56
CA ARG A 84 7.48 -7.40 -12.80
C ARG A 84 7.24 -5.93 -13.00
N GLY A 85 8.24 -5.14 -12.63
CA GLY A 85 8.19 -3.70 -12.85
C GLY A 85 8.01 -3.38 -14.33
N GLY A 86 6.99 -2.57 -14.63
CA GLY A 86 6.65 -2.18 -15.98
C GLY A 86 5.90 -3.26 -16.78
N ASN A 87 5.01 -2.82 -17.67
CA ASN A 87 4.23 -3.73 -18.51
C ASN A 87 5.10 -4.51 -19.51
N TYR A 88 6.28 -3.99 -19.88
CA TYR A 88 7.15 -4.61 -20.89
C TYR A 88 7.88 -5.84 -20.35
N ALA A 89 8.22 -5.85 -19.06
CA ALA A 89 8.94 -6.94 -18.42
C ALA A 89 8.03 -8.15 -18.10
N ASP A 90 6.72 -7.97 -18.21
CA ASP A 90 5.72 -8.89 -17.67
C ASP A 90 5.39 -10.09 -18.55
N GLU A 91 5.68 -10.02 -19.84
CA GLU A 91 5.46 -11.10 -20.83
C GLU A 91 4.04 -11.74 -20.79
N GLY A 92 3.03 -11.03 -20.26
CA GLY A 92 1.66 -11.52 -20.13
C GLY A 92 1.47 -12.67 -19.14
N ARG A 93 2.37 -12.80 -18.16
CA ARG A 93 2.31 -13.87 -17.15
C ARG A 93 1.07 -13.75 -16.27
N ARG A 94 0.57 -14.89 -15.78
CA ARG A 94 -0.55 -14.90 -14.83
C ARG A 94 -0.12 -14.20 -13.54
N GLY A 95 -0.75 -13.07 -13.23
CA GLY A 95 -0.42 -12.25 -12.06
C GLY A 95 0.23 -10.91 -12.39
N SER A 96 0.58 -10.67 -13.66
CA SER A 96 1.02 -9.36 -14.16
C SER A 96 0.05 -8.25 -13.82
N MET A 97 0.58 -7.08 -13.51
CA MET A 97 -0.17 -5.90 -13.06
C MET A 97 0.16 -4.69 -13.94
N ASP A 98 -0.88 -3.98 -14.38
CA ASP A 98 -0.69 -2.67 -15.01
C ASP A 98 -0.76 -1.51 -14.00
N CYS A 99 -0.61 -0.28 -14.47
CA CYS A 99 -0.71 0.90 -13.61
C CYS A 99 -2.07 1.04 -12.90
N ILE A 100 -3.15 0.48 -13.46
CA ILE A 100 -4.48 0.49 -12.85
C ILE A 100 -4.52 -0.49 -11.69
N ASP A 101 -4.04 -1.72 -11.91
CA ASP A 101 -3.92 -2.77 -10.90
C ASP A 101 -3.10 -2.30 -9.70
N HIS A 102 -1.92 -1.72 -9.96
CA HIS A 102 -1.05 -1.18 -8.93
C HIS A 102 -1.67 0.01 -8.20
N SER A 103 -2.19 1.01 -8.92
CA SER A 103 -2.75 2.20 -8.28
C SER A 103 -3.95 1.87 -7.39
N LEU A 104 -4.82 0.94 -7.79
CA LEU A 104 -5.93 0.48 -6.97
C LEU A 104 -5.46 -0.32 -5.74
N THR A 105 -4.57 -1.29 -5.95
CA THR A 105 -4.05 -2.14 -4.88
C THR A 105 -3.27 -1.31 -3.85
N THR A 106 -2.37 -0.44 -4.31
CA THR A 106 -1.58 0.44 -3.45
C THR A 106 -2.46 1.42 -2.69
N THR A 107 -3.50 2.01 -3.30
CA THR A 107 -4.45 2.84 -2.55
C THR A 107 -5.12 2.06 -1.42
N ARG A 108 -5.56 0.81 -1.67
CA ARG A 108 -6.19 -0.02 -0.63
C ARG A 108 -5.23 -0.35 0.51
N LEU A 109 -3.99 -0.71 0.18
CA LEU A 109 -2.93 -0.96 1.17
C LEU A 109 -2.63 0.28 2.01
N LEU A 110 -2.50 1.45 1.38
CA LEU A 110 -2.27 2.72 2.08
C LEU A 110 -3.45 3.07 2.99
N THR A 111 -4.69 2.88 2.54
CA THR A 111 -5.88 3.10 3.37
C THR A 111 -5.90 2.16 4.59
N MET A 112 -5.54 0.88 4.43
CA MET A 112 -5.39 -0.06 5.54
C MET A 112 -4.34 0.44 6.55
N LEU A 113 -3.15 0.84 6.08
CA LEU A 113 -2.11 1.41 6.95
C LEU A 113 -2.58 2.66 7.68
N ALA A 114 -3.25 3.59 6.98
CA ALA A 114 -3.80 4.80 7.57
C ALA A 114 -4.84 4.51 8.65
N ASN A 115 -5.76 3.57 8.40
CA ASN A 115 -6.77 3.14 9.38
C ASN A 115 -6.14 2.48 10.62
N ARG A 116 -4.96 1.86 10.45
CA ARG A 116 -4.15 1.32 11.53
C ARG A 116 -3.23 2.35 12.20
N GLY A 117 -3.30 3.62 11.81
CA GLY A 117 -2.50 4.70 12.39
C GLY A 117 -1.04 4.72 11.91
N GLY A 118 -0.74 4.07 10.79
CA GLY A 118 0.62 3.98 10.23
C GLY A 118 1.09 5.20 9.44
N LEU A 119 0.25 6.23 9.27
CA LEU A 119 0.61 7.50 8.65
C LEU A 119 0.40 8.64 9.66
N HIS A 120 1.47 9.40 9.92
CA HIS A 120 1.52 10.51 10.86
C HIS A 120 1.73 11.86 10.16
N PHE A 121 2.51 11.87 9.07
CA PHE A 121 2.84 13.10 8.34
C PHE A 121 2.00 13.27 7.07
N HIS A 122 1.48 12.18 6.52
CA HIS A 122 0.63 12.20 5.32
C HIS A 122 -0.74 11.58 5.56
N HIS A 123 -1.66 11.87 4.65
CA HIS A 123 -2.93 11.17 4.52
C HIS A 123 -3.12 10.70 3.08
N VAL A 124 -3.89 9.62 2.90
CA VAL A 124 -4.20 9.07 1.58
C VAL A 124 -5.16 10.01 0.86
N ILE A 125 -4.87 10.30 -0.41
CA ILE A 125 -5.74 11.07 -1.30
C ILE A 125 -6.20 10.22 -2.47
N ALA A 126 -7.10 10.76 -3.30
CA ALA A 126 -7.53 10.09 -4.51
C ALA A 126 -6.34 9.78 -5.43
N ARG A 127 -6.43 8.65 -6.15
CA ARG A 127 -5.47 8.26 -7.19
C ARG A 127 -5.26 9.40 -8.18
N VAL A 128 -4.04 9.51 -8.68
CA VAL A 128 -3.63 10.51 -9.66
C VAL A 128 -3.46 9.87 -11.02
N LEU A 129 -3.66 10.66 -12.07
CA LEU A 129 -3.48 10.28 -13.47
C LEU A 129 -2.51 11.27 -14.12
N ARG A 130 -1.45 10.73 -14.72
CA ARG A 130 -0.59 11.45 -15.64
C ARG A 130 -0.91 11.02 -17.05
N THR A 131 -1.15 11.99 -17.93
CA THR A 131 -1.30 11.76 -19.36
C THR A 131 -0.15 12.44 -20.09
N ARG A 132 0.72 11.67 -20.74
CA ARG A 132 1.75 12.22 -21.63
C ARG A 132 1.26 12.15 -23.08
N GLY A 133 1.21 13.30 -23.75
CA GLY A 133 0.57 13.40 -25.06
C GLY A 133 -0.95 13.18 -24.96
N MET A 134 -1.53 12.43 -25.90
CA MET A 134 -2.98 12.14 -25.94
C MET A 134 -3.33 10.67 -25.62
N ILE A 135 -2.35 9.79 -25.36
CA ILE A 135 -2.59 8.33 -25.28
C ILE A 135 -1.83 7.59 -24.18
N PHE A 136 -0.78 8.18 -23.57
CA PHE A 136 -0.01 7.50 -22.53
C PHE A 136 -0.54 7.89 -21.15
N GLU A 137 -1.57 7.17 -20.72
CA GLU A 137 -2.13 7.26 -19.36
C GLU A 137 -1.32 6.40 -18.39
N HIS A 138 -1.00 6.98 -17.24
CA HIS A 138 -0.35 6.27 -16.14
C HIS A 138 -1.02 6.67 -14.83
N TYR A 139 -1.54 5.69 -14.09
CA TYR A 139 -2.19 5.93 -12.79
C TYR A 139 -1.24 5.59 -11.65
N SER A 140 -1.36 6.34 -10.55
CA SER A 140 -0.66 6.03 -9.29
C SER A 140 -1.54 6.26 -8.08
N ALA A 141 -1.27 5.54 -6.99
CA ALA A 141 -1.80 5.90 -5.68
C ALA A 141 -1.13 7.20 -5.21
N ALA A 142 -1.74 7.93 -4.29
CA ALA A 142 -1.19 9.19 -3.84
C ALA A 142 -1.46 9.49 -2.37
N ILE A 143 -0.55 10.27 -1.80
CA ILE A 143 -0.63 10.79 -0.44
C ILE A 143 -0.36 12.30 -0.45
N ALA A 144 -0.85 13.02 0.55
CA ALA A 144 -0.57 14.43 0.75
C ALA A 144 -0.08 14.68 2.17
N GLU A 145 0.87 15.60 2.34
CA GLU A 145 1.29 16.08 3.66
C GLU A 145 0.09 16.68 4.42
N SER A 146 0.10 16.55 5.74
CA SER A 146 -0.89 17.16 6.61
C SER A 146 -0.53 18.64 6.86
N GLY A 147 -1.47 19.57 6.61
CA GLY A 147 -1.29 21.01 6.89
C GLY A 147 -1.52 21.94 5.70
N GLU A 148 -1.35 23.25 5.92
CA GLU A 148 -1.44 24.25 4.85
C GLU A 148 -0.25 24.15 3.89
N GLY A 149 -0.52 24.27 2.58
CA GLY A 149 0.51 24.08 1.55
C GLY A 149 0.90 22.61 1.31
N ALA A 150 0.05 21.66 1.73
CA ALA A 150 0.23 20.22 1.61
C ALA A 150 0.83 19.79 0.26
N ARG A 151 2.08 19.34 0.31
CA ARG A 151 2.73 18.71 -0.86
C ARG A 151 2.11 17.35 -1.10
N ARG A 152 1.96 17.02 -2.38
CA ARG A 152 1.39 15.75 -2.84
C ARG A 152 2.49 14.87 -3.39
N TYR A 153 2.33 13.57 -3.21
CA TYR A 153 3.30 12.57 -3.63
C TYR A 153 2.57 11.42 -4.31
N ALA A 154 3.10 10.98 -5.45
CA ALA A 154 2.71 9.72 -6.06
C ALA A 154 3.39 8.57 -5.32
N VAL A 155 2.68 7.47 -5.08
CA VAL A 155 3.18 6.23 -4.48
C VAL A 155 2.98 5.12 -5.49
N ASP A 156 4.03 4.87 -6.26
CA ASP A 156 3.96 4.10 -7.49
C ASP A 156 4.76 2.81 -7.40
N SER A 157 4.05 1.69 -7.26
CA SER A 157 4.62 0.35 -7.20
C SER A 157 4.80 -0.27 -8.59
N TRP A 158 4.30 0.34 -9.66
CA TRP A 158 4.38 -0.21 -11.03
C TRP A 158 5.82 -0.26 -11.56
N PHE A 159 6.68 0.63 -11.07
CA PHE A 159 8.07 0.73 -11.54
C PHE A 159 8.99 -0.42 -11.09
N VAL A 160 8.53 -1.33 -10.24
CA VAL A 160 9.41 -2.28 -9.56
C VAL A 160 8.80 -3.67 -9.51
N ASP A 161 9.66 -4.69 -9.45
CA ASP A 161 9.22 -6.08 -9.26
C ASP A 161 8.44 -6.25 -7.94
N ASN A 162 7.56 -7.24 -7.90
CA ASN A 162 6.82 -7.59 -6.70
C ASN A 162 7.73 -7.71 -5.47
N GLY A 163 7.31 -7.11 -4.36
CA GLY A 163 8.05 -7.14 -3.10
C GLY A 163 9.13 -6.05 -2.95
N LYS A 164 9.44 -5.30 -4.01
CA LYS A 164 10.41 -4.20 -3.96
C LYS A 164 9.78 -2.91 -3.43
N PRO A 165 10.56 -2.02 -2.80
CA PRO A 165 10.05 -0.75 -2.33
C PRO A 165 9.38 0.06 -3.46
N ALA A 166 8.22 0.63 -3.19
CA ALA A 166 7.52 1.48 -4.16
C ALA A 166 8.31 2.77 -4.42
N VAL A 167 8.13 3.36 -5.60
CA VAL A 167 8.70 4.66 -5.95
C VAL A 167 7.79 5.75 -5.43
N ILE A 168 8.32 6.63 -4.58
CA ILE A 168 7.57 7.78 -4.04
C ILE A 168 8.24 9.08 -4.50
N LEU A 169 7.52 9.87 -5.29
CA LEU A 169 8.02 11.13 -5.86
C LEU A 169 7.07 12.28 -5.56
N PRO A 170 7.59 13.53 -5.47
CA PRO A 170 6.75 14.72 -5.56
C PRO A 170 5.80 14.63 -6.76
N LEU A 171 4.54 15.01 -6.57
CA LEU A 171 3.52 14.80 -7.59
C LEU A 171 3.83 15.57 -8.88
N ASP A 172 4.38 16.77 -8.79
CA ASP A 172 4.83 17.56 -9.94
C ASP A 172 5.95 16.85 -10.72
N GLU A 173 6.96 16.33 -10.03
CA GLU A 173 8.04 15.54 -10.65
C GLU A 173 7.49 14.27 -11.32
N TRP A 174 6.58 13.55 -10.65
CA TRP A 174 5.93 12.39 -11.26
C TRP A 174 5.11 12.81 -12.47
N MET A 175 4.31 13.89 -12.42
CA MET A 175 3.53 14.37 -13.57
C MET A 175 4.39 14.75 -14.77
N ASP A 176 5.61 15.25 -14.54
CA ASP A 176 6.56 15.62 -15.59
C ASP A 176 7.27 14.42 -16.24
N GLY A 177 7.07 13.21 -15.71
CA GLY A 177 7.65 11.98 -16.25
C GLY A 177 8.64 11.29 -15.34
N GLY A 178 8.82 11.75 -14.11
CA GLY A 178 9.72 11.12 -13.14
C GLY A 178 9.34 9.66 -12.86
N GLY A 179 10.36 8.90 -12.47
CA GLY A 179 10.31 7.46 -12.21
C GLY A 179 11.46 6.71 -12.89
N PRO A 180 11.80 5.49 -12.45
CA PRO A 180 12.71 4.61 -13.18
C PRO A 180 12.20 4.28 -14.58
N ASP A 181 13.12 4.14 -15.54
CA ASP A 181 12.80 3.60 -16.86
C ASP A 181 12.68 2.08 -16.76
N VAL A 182 11.46 1.56 -16.85
CA VAL A 182 11.15 0.11 -16.87
C VAL A 182 10.26 -0.28 -18.05
#